data_AF-H5S9J9-F1
#
_entry.id   AF-H5S9J9-F1
#
_cell.length_a   1.000
_cell.length_b   1.000
_cell.length_c   1.000
_cell.angle_alpha   90.00
_cell.angle_beta   90.00
_cell.angle_gamma   90.00
#
_symmetry.space_group_name_H-M   'P 1'
#
loop_
_entity.id
_entity.type
_entity.pdbx_description
1 polymer ?
#
loop_
_entity_poly.entity_id
_entity_poly.type
_entity_poly.pdbx_seq_one_letter_code
_entity_poly.pdbx_strand_id
1 'polypeptide(L)'
;MAATDTIQQTRQVTWEQFVQLPPSNTRQEIIDGEVREWPAPTVRHQRTIGRLYQRIVNEMETHQKGYVVLSPIDVVIQRSPLRVRQPDLIFIRAERVKSLEDLESAPRIEFAPDLVVEVLSPSDELADLNSKLDDYHALGCRRSGWWDCPQITSRC
;
A
#
# COMPACT_ATOMS: atom_id res chain seq x y z
N MET A 1 -34.59 -14.52 -18.38
CA MET A 1 -33.41 -13.65 -18.54
C MET A 1 -33.74 -12.33 -17.89
N ALA A 2 -33.30 -12.12 -16.65
CA ALA A 2 -33.40 -10.86 -15.96
C ALA A 2 -31.97 -10.40 -15.69
N ALA A 3 -31.62 -9.23 -16.24
CA ALA A 3 -30.37 -8.56 -15.97
C ALA A 3 -30.27 -8.29 -14.47
N THR A 4 -29.21 -8.79 -13.83
CA THR A 4 -28.87 -8.41 -12.46
C THR A 4 -28.04 -7.14 -12.56
N ASP A 5 -28.72 -6.00 -12.56
CA ASP A 5 -28.09 -4.71 -12.28
C ASP A 5 -27.64 -4.74 -10.82
N THR A 6 -26.36 -5.04 -10.60
CA THR A 6 -25.73 -4.90 -9.28
C THR A 6 -25.57 -3.41 -9.01
N ILE A 7 -26.51 -2.84 -8.26
CA ILE A 7 -26.40 -1.50 -7.68
C ILE A 7 -25.22 -1.53 -6.69
N GLN A 8 -24.01 -1.16 -7.14
CA GLN A 8 -22.92 -0.81 -6.24
C GLN A 8 -23.31 0.49 -5.53
N GLN A 9 -23.86 0.35 -4.33
CA GLN A 9 -24.21 1.47 -3.49
C GLN A 9 -22.90 2.11 -2.99
N THR A 10 -22.43 3.16 -3.67
CA THR A 10 -21.25 3.97 -3.30
C THR A 10 -21.55 4.73 -2.01
N ARG A 11 -21.40 4.04 -0.88
CA ARG A 11 -21.41 4.68 0.43
C ARG A 11 -20.08 5.38 0.61
N GLN A 12 -20.08 6.71 0.48
CA GLN A 12 -18.91 7.52 0.82
C GLN A 12 -18.57 7.29 2.30
N VAL A 13 -17.35 6.80 2.55
CA VAL A 13 -16.80 6.54 3.88
C VAL A 13 -16.07 7.78 4.36
N THR A 14 -16.46 8.28 5.53
CA THR A 14 -15.73 9.37 6.20
C THR A 14 -14.60 8.83 7.07
N TRP A 15 -13.68 9.71 7.49
CA TRP A 15 -12.63 9.36 8.44
C TRP A 15 -13.17 8.71 9.73
N GLU A 16 -14.24 9.26 10.30
CA GLU A 16 -14.86 8.78 11.53
C GLU A 16 -15.46 7.38 11.36
N GLN A 17 -15.98 7.08 10.18
CA GLN A 17 -16.49 5.74 9.86
C GLN A 17 -15.33 4.76 9.65
N PHE A 18 -14.32 5.17 8.89
CA PHE A 18 -13.14 4.36 8.59
C PHE A 18 -12.40 3.90 9.86
N VAL A 19 -12.23 4.79 10.84
CA VAL A 19 -11.54 4.42 12.10
C VAL A 19 -12.30 3.41 12.96
N GLN A 20 -13.61 3.25 12.73
CA GLN A 20 -14.47 2.30 13.43
C GLN A 20 -14.68 1.00 12.65
N LEU A 21 -14.15 0.88 11.42
CA LEU A 21 -14.25 -0.36 10.66
C LEU A 21 -13.46 -1.47 11.37
N PRO A 22 -13.99 -2.70 11.37
CA PRO A 22 -13.23 -3.83 11.87
C PRO A 22 -11.98 -4.06 11.00
N PRO A 23 -10.90 -4.64 11.56
CA PRO A 23 -9.74 -5.04 10.77
C PRO A 23 -10.16 -5.94 9.60
N SER A 24 -9.57 -5.68 8.44
CA SER A 24 -9.81 -6.45 7.22
C SER A 24 -8.48 -6.83 6.58
N ASN A 25 -8.39 -8.08 6.13
CA ASN A 25 -7.26 -8.55 5.32
C ASN A 25 -7.55 -8.42 3.82
N THR A 26 -8.72 -7.89 3.45
CA THR A 26 -9.07 -7.61 2.06
C THR A 26 -8.23 -6.42 1.58
N ARG A 27 -7.61 -6.58 0.40
CA ARG A 27 -6.91 -5.46 -0.24
C ARG A 27 -7.96 -4.46 -0.72
N GLN A 28 -8.01 -3.31 -0.07
CA GLN A 28 -8.97 -2.26 -0.37
C GLN A 28 -8.33 -0.89 -0.26
N GLU A 29 -8.71 0.02 -1.14
CA GLU A 29 -8.31 1.42 -1.09
C GLU A 29 -9.56 2.30 -0.93
N ILE A 30 -9.38 3.51 -0.42
CA ILE A 30 -10.46 4.50 -0.34
C ILE A 30 -10.02 5.71 -1.15
N ILE A 31 -10.79 6.07 -2.18
CA ILE A 31 -10.48 7.20 -3.06
C ILE A 31 -11.61 8.20 -2.95
N ASP A 32 -11.35 9.33 -2.30
CA ASP A 32 -12.30 10.41 -2.05
C ASP A 32 -13.62 9.94 -1.40
N GLY A 33 -13.49 9.01 -0.46
CA GLY A 33 -14.58 8.37 0.27
C GLY A 33 -15.11 7.09 -0.40
N GLU A 34 -14.75 6.78 -1.63
CA GLU A 34 -15.22 5.58 -2.32
C GLU A 34 -14.31 4.38 -2.03
N VAL A 35 -14.89 3.31 -1.50
CA VAL A 35 -14.17 2.04 -1.26
C VAL A 35 -13.98 1.31 -2.59
N ARG A 36 -12.74 0.92 -2.87
CA ARG A 36 -12.36 0.10 -4.03
C ARG A 36 -11.66 -1.15 -3.55
N GLU A 37 -12.29 -2.30 -3.77
CA GLU A 37 -11.70 -3.60 -3.46
C GLU A 37 -10.87 -4.10 -4.65
N TRP A 38 -9.73 -4.71 -4.35
CA TRP A 38 -8.87 -5.34 -5.34
C TRP A 38 -8.94 -6.86 -5.20
N PRO A 39 -8.85 -7.61 -6.32
CA PRO A 39 -8.71 -9.06 -6.25
C PRO A 39 -7.43 -9.45 -5.51
N ALA A 40 -7.42 -10.68 -4.97
CA ALA A 40 -6.23 -11.22 -4.33
C ALA A 40 -5.04 -11.24 -5.31
N PRO A 41 -3.82 -10.90 -4.84
CA PRO A 41 -2.64 -10.84 -5.68
C PRO A 41 -2.22 -12.23 -6.18
N THR A 42 -1.59 -12.28 -7.36
CA THR A 42 -1.08 -13.53 -7.92
C THR A 42 0.18 -14.01 -7.18
N VAL A 43 0.48 -15.31 -7.27
CA VAL A 43 1.74 -15.89 -6.73
C VAL A 43 2.97 -15.18 -7.29
N ARG A 44 2.97 -14.79 -8.57
CA ARG A 44 4.09 -14.06 -9.18
C ARG A 44 4.30 -12.68 -8.53
N HIS A 45 3.22 -11.95 -8.28
CA HIS A 45 3.25 -10.65 -7.60
C HIS A 45 3.81 -10.80 -6.19
N GLN A 46 3.29 -11.75 -5.41
CA GLN A 46 3.76 -12.03 -4.05
C GLN A 46 5.23 -12.48 -4.00
N ARG A 47 5.68 -13.33 -4.94
CA ARG A 47 7.11 -13.71 -5.03
C ARG A 47 8.02 -12.53 -5.37
N THR A 48 7.52 -11.56 -6.12
CA THR A 48 8.28 -10.35 -6.47
C THR A 48 8.41 -9.46 -5.24
N ILE A 49 7.32 -9.22 -4.51
CA ILE A 49 7.34 -8.50 -3.24
C ILE A 49 8.32 -9.16 -2.26
N GLY A 50 8.25 -10.47 -2.06
CA GLY A 50 9.13 -11.17 -1.11
C GLY A 50 10.62 -11.03 -1.45
N ARG A 51 10.98 -11.04 -2.74
CA ARG A 51 12.37 -10.81 -3.18
C ARG A 51 12.81 -9.36 -2.95
N LEU A 52 11.92 -8.40 -3.21
CA LEU A 52 12.21 -6.99 -2.98
C LEU A 52 12.39 -6.72 -1.48
N TYR A 53 11.47 -7.23 -0.67
CA TYR A 53 11.53 -7.18 0.80
C TYR A 53 12.88 -7.68 1.32
N GLN A 54 13.28 -8.90 0.95
CA GLN A 54 14.56 -9.48 1.37
C GLN A 54 15.75 -8.57 1.03
N ARG A 55 15.77 -7.97 -0.16
CA ARG A 55 16.85 -7.07 -0.57
C ARG A 55 16.88 -5.79 0.26
N ILE A 56 15.72 -5.19 0.52
CA ILE A 56 15.64 -3.94 1.28
C ILE A 56 15.96 -4.20 2.76
N VAL A 57 15.41 -5.25 3.36
CA VAL A 57 15.66 -5.62 4.76
C VAL A 57 17.13 -5.89 5.03
N ASN A 58 17.80 -6.64 4.16
CA ASN A 58 19.24 -6.92 4.29
C ASN A 58 20.10 -5.64 4.30
N GLU A 59 19.68 -4.60 3.59
CA GLU A 59 20.40 -3.32 3.56
C GLU A 59 19.99 -2.41 4.71
N MET A 60 18.70 -2.38 5.06
CA MET A 60 18.14 -1.37 5.96
C MET A 60 18.06 -1.85 7.40
N GLU A 61 17.51 -3.04 7.65
CA GLU A 61 17.27 -3.52 9.02
C GLU A 61 18.56 -4.08 9.65
N THR A 62 19.38 -4.78 8.87
CA THR A 62 20.70 -5.25 9.33
C THR A 62 21.58 -4.10 9.82
N HIS A 63 21.38 -2.89 9.30
CA HIS A 63 22.12 -1.70 9.69
C HIS A 63 21.29 -0.74 10.57
N GLN A 64 20.15 -1.19 11.11
CA GLN A 64 19.26 -0.40 11.99
C GLN A 64 18.83 0.95 11.39
N LYS A 65 18.72 1.04 10.06
CA LYS A 65 18.38 2.27 9.33
C LYS A 65 16.87 2.56 9.32
N GLY A 66 16.03 1.55 9.57
CA GLY A 66 14.58 1.67 9.56
C GLY A 66 13.88 0.34 9.47
N TYR A 67 12.61 0.38 9.07
CA TYR A 67 11.69 -0.75 9.08
C TYR A 67 10.99 -0.88 7.73
N VAL A 68 10.83 -2.12 7.27
CA VAL A 68 10.11 -2.43 6.02
C VAL A 68 8.77 -3.07 6.37
N VAL A 69 7.67 -2.54 5.83
CA VAL A 69 6.31 -3.04 6.06
C VAL A 69 5.69 -3.45 4.73
N LEU A 70 4.97 -4.57 4.73
CA LEU A 70 4.33 -5.16 3.54
C LEU A 70 2.81 -4.96 3.55
N SER A 71 2.20 -5.03 2.37
CA SER A 71 0.74 -5.07 2.23
C SER A 71 0.11 -6.30 2.91
N PRO A 72 -1.17 -6.21 3.34
CA PRO A 72 -1.99 -5.00 3.37
C PRO A 72 -1.59 -4.08 4.54
N ILE A 73 -1.36 -2.80 4.23
CA ILE A 73 -1.13 -1.75 5.22
C ILE A 73 -1.78 -0.45 4.75
N ASP A 74 -2.62 0.15 5.58
CA ASP A 74 -3.29 1.40 5.25
C ASP A 74 -2.33 2.58 5.41
N VAL A 75 -2.14 3.35 4.34
CA VAL A 75 -1.46 4.65 4.36
C VAL A 75 -2.51 5.74 4.13
N VAL A 76 -2.73 6.57 5.14
CA VAL A 76 -3.69 7.67 5.09
C VAL A 76 -3.08 8.84 4.33
N ILE A 77 -3.61 9.13 3.14
CA ILE A 77 -3.17 10.25 2.30
C ILE A 77 -3.81 11.55 2.78
N GLN A 78 -5.12 11.53 2.97
CA GLN A 78 -5.89 12.66 3.51
C GLN A 78 -7.17 12.16 4.18
N ARG A 79 -7.67 12.91 5.16
CA ARG A 79 -8.86 12.54 5.94
C ARG A 79 -10.18 13.06 5.36
N SER A 80 -10.14 14.10 4.51
CA SER A 80 -11.34 14.70 3.91
C SER A 80 -11.03 15.37 2.55
N PRO A 81 -11.68 14.94 1.44
CA PRO A 81 -12.41 13.67 1.34
C PRO A 81 -11.45 12.50 1.64
N LEU A 82 -11.96 11.44 2.26
CA LEU A 82 -11.10 10.36 2.76
C LEU A 82 -10.33 9.69 1.62
N ARG A 83 -9.01 9.64 1.73
CA ARG A 83 -8.16 8.93 0.77
C ARG A 83 -7.13 8.07 1.52
N VAL A 84 -7.17 6.78 1.27
CA VAL A 84 -6.32 5.75 1.89
C VAL A 84 -5.82 4.82 0.78
N ARG A 85 -4.51 4.56 0.77
CA ARG A 85 -3.87 3.64 -0.18
C ARG A 85 -3.27 2.44 0.55
N GLN A 86 -3.17 1.32 -0.15
CA GLN A 86 -2.53 0.10 0.36
C GLN A 86 -1.35 -0.30 -0.54
N PRO A 87 -0.19 0.36 -0.37
CA PRO A 87 1.01 0.02 -1.15
C PRO A 87 1.49 -1.40 -0.85
N ASP A 88 2.16 -1.99 -1.84
CA ASP A 88 2.73 -3.34 -1.71
C ASP A 88 3.88 -3.40 -0.69
N LEU A 89 4.69 -2.34 -0.61
CA LEU A 89 5.80 -2.21 0.33
C LEU A 89 6.07 -0.75 0.70
N ILE A 90 6.33 -0.51 1.98
CA ILE A 90 6.83 0.79 2.47
C ILE A 90 8.09 0.62 3.30
N PHE A 91 8.89 1.68 3.36
CA PHE A 91 10.02 1.79 4.29
C PHE A 91 9.96 3.10 5.06
N ILE A 92 10.24 3.01 6.36
CA ILE A 92 10.24 4.12 7.31
C ILE A 92 11.60 4.13 8.02
N ARG A 93 12.30 5.26 8.02
CA ARG A 93 13.57 5.40 8.74
C ARG A 93 13.37 5.31 10.25
N ALA A 94 14.32 4.67 10.93
CA ALA A 94 14.26 4.41 12.37
C ALA A 94 14.07 5.70 13.18
N GLU A 95 14.73 6.80 12.76
CA GLU A 95 14.63 8.12 13.40
C GLU A 95 13.22 8.72 13.44
N ARG A 96 12.30 8.24 12.58
CA ARG A 96 10.92 8.72 12.51
C ARG A 96 9.98 7.96 13.43
N VAL A 97 10.44 6.86 14.00
CA VAL A 97 9.67 5.95 14.81
C VAL A 97 10.18 6.06 16.24
N LYS A 98 9.28 6.29 17.20
CA LYS A 98 9.65 6.42 18.62
C LYS A 98 10.13 5.09 19.19
N SER A 99 9.44 4.01 18.86
CA SER A 99 9.76 2.64 19.23
C SER A 99 9.19 1.67 18.18
N LEU A 100 9.81 0.49 18.01
CA LEU A 100 9.26 -0.53 17.13
C LEU A 100 7.86 -0.97 17.57
N GLU A 101 7.61 -1.04 18.88
CA GLU A 101 6.30 -1.35 19.45
C GLU A 101 5.21 -0.35 19.03
N ASP A 102 5.53 0.94 18.97
CA ASP A 102 4.59 1.99 18.49
C ASP A 102 4.23 1.78 17.01
N LEU A 103 5.18 1.29 16.20
CA LEU A 103 4.93 0.99 14.80
C LEU A 103 4.13 -0.30 14.61
N GLU A 104 4.46 -1.36 15.33
CA GLU A 104 3.80 -2.68 15.25
C GLU A 104 2.37 -2.66 15.79
N SER A 105 2.09 -1.79 16.77
CA SER A 105 0.75 -1.61 17.33
C SER A 105 -0.10 -0.61 16.54
N ALA A 106 0.48 0.11 15.57
CA ALA A 106 -0.25 1.09 14.78
C ALA A 106 -1.27 0.40 13.85
N PRO A 107 -2.55 0.81 13.88
CA PRO A 107 -3.57 0.21 13.01
C PRO A 107 -3.45 0.65 11.55
N ARG A 108 -2.62 1.66 11.26
CA ARG A 108 -2.39 2.30 9.96
C ARG A 108 -1.23 3.28 10.07
N ILE A 109 -0.73 3.70 8.91
CA ILE A 109 0.29 4.74 8.79
C ILE A 109 -0.38 6.07 8.48
N GLU A 110 -0.23 7.04 9.38
CA GLU A 110 -0.82 8.39 9.26
C GLU A 110 0.20 9.48 8.94
N PHE A 111 1.37 9.09 8.44
CA PHE A 111 2.44 9.99 8.02
C PHE A 111 3.11 9.47 6.76
N ALA A 112 3.83 10.34 6.05
CA ALA A 112 4.50 9.94 4.81
C ALA A 112 5.62 8.90 5.07
N PRO A 113 5.55 7.70 4.48
CA PRO A 113 6.69 6.78 4.45
C PRO A 113 7.88 7.43 3.73
N ASP A 114 9.09 6.93 3.97
CA ASP A 114 10.30 7.44 3.32
C ASP A 114 10.53 6.85 1.93
N LEU A 115 10.04 5.63 1.73
CA LEU A 115 9.95 4.97 0.44
C LEU A 115 8.62 4.22 0.35
N VAL A 116 7.97 4.31 -0.81
CA VAL A 116 6.83 3.48 -1.18
C VAL A 116 7.14 2.76 -2.50
N VAL A 117 6.84 1.47 -2.57
CA VAL A 117 6.99 0.67 -3.79
C VAL A 117 5.69 -0.05 -4.13
N GLU A 118 5.28 0.09 -5.38
CA GLU A 118 4.19 -0.68 -5.99
C GLU A 118 4.79 -1.74 -6.94
N VAL A 119 4.34 -2.99 -6.86
CA VAL A 119 4.78 -4.04 -7.77
C VAL A 119 3.77 -4.19 -8.89
N LEU A 120 4.22 -3.98 -10.12
CA LEU A 120 3.37 -4.04 -11.29
C LEU A 120 2.79 -5.46 -11.49
N SER A 121 1.49 -5.50 -11.73
CA SER A 121 0.74 -6.64 -12.21
C SER A 121 0.37 -6.44 -13.69
N PRO A 122 0.20 -7.52 -14.49
CA PRO A 122 -0.19 -7.40 -15.89
C PRO A 122 -1.53 -6.69 -16.13
N SER A 123 -2.38 -6.61 -15.11
CA SER A 123 -3.68 -5.94 -15.13
C SER A 123 -3.62 -4.48 -14.69
N ASP A 124 -2.46 -3.99 -14.25
CA ASP A 124 -2.35 -2.63 -13.73
C ASP A 124 -2.38 -1.61 -14.88
N GLU A 125 -3.24 -0.61 -14.75
CA GLU A 125 -3.23 0.54 -15.63
C GLU A 125 -2.18 1.56 -15.15
N LEU A 126 -1.36 2.06 -16.08
CA LEU A 126 -0.33 3.06 -15.77
C LEU A 126 -0.93 4.35 -15.15
N ALA A 127 -2.17 4.70 -15.52
CA ALA A 127 -2.87 5.85 -14.97
C ALA A 127 -3.17 5.68 -13.48
N ASP A 128 -3.66 4.51 -13.07
CA ASP A 128 -3.92 4.19 -11.66
C ASP A 128 -2.63 4.22 -10.85
N LEU A 129 -1.56 3.65 -11.40
CA LEU A 129 -0.26 3.64 -10.75
C LEU A 129 0.30 5.05 -10.54
N ASN A 130 0.26 5.89 -11.58
CA ASN A 130 0.70 7.27 -11.48
C ASN A 130 -0.15 8.05 -10.46
N SER A 131 -1.46 7.83 -10.41
CA SER A 131 -2.33 8.43 -9.40
C SER A 131 -1.92 8.04 -7.97
N LYS A 132 -1.49 6.79 -7.75
CA LYS A 132 -0.95 6.38 -6.44
C LYS A 132 0.36 7.09 -6.12
N LEU A 133 1.28 7.18 -7.09
CA LEU A 133 2.57 7.86 -6.88
C LEU A 133 2.38 9.34 -6.56
N ASP A 134 1.44 10.00 -7.23
CA ASP A 134 1.06 11.39 -6.96
C ASP A 134 0.51 11.56 -5.53
N ASP A 135 -0.34 10.64 -5.07
CA ASP A 135 -0.84 10.64 -3.68
C ASP A 135 0.31 10.52 -2.67
N TYR A 136 1.25 9.61 -2.91
CA TYR A 136 2.41 9.44 -2.02
C TYR A 136 3.31 10.68 -2.01
N HIS A 137 3.53 11.31 -3.16
CA HIS A 137 4.29 12.55 -3.25
C HIS A 137 3.57 13.71 -2.56
N ALA A 138 2.25 13.82 -2.71
CA ALA A 138 1.44 14.83 -2.04
C ALA A 138 1.47 14.67 -0.51
N LEU A 139 1.54 13.44 -0.01
CA LEU A 139 1.73 13.15 1.41
C LEU A 139 3.13 13.57 1.92
N GLY A 140 4.10 13.78 1.02
CA GLY A 140 5.49 14.13 1.35
C GLY A 140 6.45 12.93 1.34
N CYS A 141 6.08 11.83 0.68
CA CYS A 141 6.97 10.68 0.51
C CYS A 141 8.20 11.10 -0.30
N ARG A 142 9.39 10.79 0.21
CA ARG A 142 10.64 11.25 -0.42
C ARG A 142 10.95 10.51 -1.72
N ARG A 143 10.55 9.25 -1.81
CA ARG A 143 10.72 8.40 -2.98
C ARG A 143 9.52 7.50 -3.09
N SER A 144 8.79 7.57 -4.19
CA SER A 144 7.84 6.54 -4.57
C SER A 144 8.18 6.04 -5.97
N GLY A 145 7.82 4.79 -6.27
CA GLY A 145 8.05 4.23 -7.58
C GLY A 145 7.43 2.85 -7.71
N TRP A 146 7.55 2.30 -8.92
CA TRP A 146 7.06 0.97 -9.22
C TRP A 146 8.19 0.03 -9.61
N TRP A 147 7.97 -1.25 -9.37
CA TRP A 147 8.89 -2.31 -9.72
C TRP A 147 8.19 -3.31 -10.64
N ASP A 148 8.63 -3.37 -11.89
CA ASP A 148 8.30 -4.51 -12.75
C ASP A 148 9.24 -5.66 -12.39
N CYS A 149 8.70 -6.86 -12.27
CA CYS A 149 9.50 -8.07 -12.17
C CYS A 149 10.03 -8.37 -13.59
N PRO A 150 11.30 -8.06 -13.93
CA PRO A 150 11.84 -8.54 -15.19
C PRO A 150 11.66 -10.05 -15.18
N GLN A 151 11.16 -10.57 -16.30
CA GLN A 151 10.92 -12.00 -16.58
C GLN A 151 11.91 -12.86 -15.78
N ILE A 152 11.43 -13.95 -15.18
CA ILE A 152 12.28 -14.98 -14.55
C ILE A 152 13.20 -15.55 -15.65
N THR A 153 14.26 -14.84 -16.01
CA THR A 153 15.37 -15.37 -16.78
C THR A 153 16.23 -16.07 -15.74
N SER A 154 15.88 -17.35 -15.54
CA SER A 154 16.81 -18.43 -15.24
C SER A 154 18.21 -17.99 -14.81
N ARG A 155 18.39 -17.78 -13.51
CA ARG A 155 19.60 -18.18 -12.78
C ARG A 155 19.21 -18.27 -11.30
N CYS A 156 18.94 -19.51 -10.90
CA CYS A 156 19.12 -19.98 -9.54
C CYS A 156 20.55 -19.73 -9.08
#